data_AF-A0A7S0AZD9-F1
#
_entry.id   AF-A0A7S0AZD9-F1
#
_cell.length_a   1.000
_cell.length_b   1.000
_cell.length_c   1.000
_cell.angle_alpha   90.00
_cell.angle_beta   90.00
_cell.angle_gamma   90.00
#
_symmetry.space_group_name_H-M   'P 1'
#
loop_
_entity.id
_entity.type
_entity.pdbx_description
1 polymer ?
#
loop_
_entity_poly.entity_id
_entity_poly.type
_entity_poly.pdbx_seq_one_letter_code
_entity_poly.pdbx_strand_id
1 'polypeptide(L)'
;DIEKFEAKYKCSDEEENDVLKYYVQFKGDLNKCLECVMCSRGEDKKRWVEDYIKPVIATGDVEDYSSEIERTLGGNVGGEEGDNDEEMSAAVDHDDDDDDDGG
;
A
#
# COMPACT_ATOMS: atom_id res chain seq x y z
N ASP A 1 -16.45 -15.12 8.62
CA ASP A 1 -16.85 -13.73 8.92
C ASP A 1 -15.80 -12.76 8.43
N ILE A 2 -16.17 -11.89 7.51
CA ILE A 2 -15.31 -10.79 7.05
C ILE A 2 -15.18 -9.73 8.17
N GLU A 3 -16.24 -9.52 8.95
CA GLU A 3 -16.27 -8.56 10.07
C GLU A 3 -15.28 -8.90 11.20
N LYS A 4 -15.11 -10.20 11.51
CA LYS A 4 -14.12 -10.65 12.52
C LYS A 4 -12.68 -10.50 12.04
N PHE A 5 -12.46 -10.56 10.72
CA PHE A 5 -11.15 -10.32 10.14
C PHE A 5 -10.83 -8.82 10.17
N GLU A 6 -11.78 -7.96 9.75
CA GLU A 6 -11.62 -6.51 9.84
C GLU A 6 -11.29 -6.06 11.27
N ALA A 7 -12.00 -6.57 12.28
CA ALA A 7 -11.75 -6.24 13.68
C ALA A 7 -10.42 -6.78 14.24
N LYS A 8 -9.85 -7.83 13.63
CA LYS A 8 -8.53 -8.37 14.01
C LYS A 8 -7.39 -7.68 13.29
N TYR A 9 -7.59 -7.27 12.05
CA TYR A 9 -6.58 -6.63 11.22
C TYR A 9 -6.44 -5.14 11.55
N LYS A 10 -7.57 -4.45 11.80
CA LYS A 10 -7.54 -3.04 12.24
C LYS A 10 -6.80 -2.89 13.56
N CYS A 11 -5.89 -1.93 13.61
CA CYS A 11 -5.01 -1.69 14.76
C CYS A 11 -4.07 -2.87 15.11
N SER A 12 -3.83 -3.79 14.17
CA SER A 12 -2.81 -4.83 14.32
C SER A 12 -1.46 -4.34 13.82
N ASP A 13 -0.38 -4.99 14.26
CA ASP A 13 0.99 -4.77 13.77
C ASP A 13 1.11 -4.99 12.25
N GLU A 14 0.24 -5.85 11.68
CA GLU A 14 0.15 -6.09 10.23
C GLU A 14 -0.32 -4.84 9.47
N GLU A 15 -1.37 -4.17 9.96
CA GLU A 15 -1.89 -2.95 9.33
C GLU A 15 -0.85 -1.81 9.43
N GLU A 16 -0.18 -1.69 10.58
CA GLU A 16 0.91 -0.72 10.77
C GLU A 16 2.04 -0.95 9.74
N ASN A 17 2.51 -2.20 9.58
CA ASN A 17 3.57 -2.53 8.63
C ASN A 17 3.18 -2.22 7.19
N ASP A 18 1.95 -2.58 6.78
CA ASP A 18 1.45 -2.27 5.44
C ASP A 18 1.40 -0.75 5.22
N VAL A 19 0.84 0.01 6.16
CA VAL A 19 0.77 1.48 6.08
C VAL A 19 2.15 2.10 5.95
N LEU A 20 3.12 1.68 6.77
CA LEU A 20 4.49 2.20 6.74
C LEU A 20 5.21 1.84 5.44
N LYS A 21 5.04 0.61 4.95
CA LYS A 21 5.59 0.16 3.68
C LYS A 21 5.10 1.03 2.53
N TYR A 22 3.79 1.23 2.41
CA TYR A 22 3.22 2.08 1.35
C TYR A 22 3.55 3.56 1.56
N TYR A 23 3.62 4.02 2.81
CA TYR A 23 4.03 5.39 3.14
C TYR A 23 5.42 5.72 2.59
N VAL A 24 6.39 4.82 2.76
CA VAL A 24 7.74 4.97 2.19
C VAL A 24 7.70 4.82 0.66
N GLN A 25 6.96 3.84 0.14
CA GLN A 25 6.85 3.60 -1.30
C GLN A 25 6.28 4.80 -2.07
N PHE A 26 5.26 5.45 -1.51
CA PHE A 26 4.60 6.61 -2.09
C PHE A 26 5.04 7.95 -1.49
N LYS A 27 6.13 7.96 -0.72
CA LYS A 27 6.74 9.18 -0.16
C LYS A 27 5.75 10.09 0.57
N GLY A 28 4.87 9.50 1.39
CA GLY A 28 3.88 10.23 2.18
C GLY A 28 2.53 10.48 1.51
N ASP A 29 2.27 9.93 0.32
CA ASP A 29 0.95 10.04 -0.31
C ASP A 29 -0.08 9.09 0.33
N LEU A 30 -0.87 9.64 1.26
CA LEU A 30 -1.90 8.87 1.96
C LEU A 30 -3.07 8.45 1.07
N ASN A 31 -3.29 9.08 -0.09
CA ASN A 31 -4.33 8.63 -1.00
C ASN A 31 -3.96 7.28 -1.59
N LYS A 32 -2.72 7.14 -2.07
CA LYS A 32 -2.21 5.88 -2.62
C LYS A 32 -2.13 4.80 -1.55
N CYS A 33 -1.65 5.13 -0.34
CA CYS A 33 -1.66 4.17 0.76
C CYS A 33 -3.07 3.64 1.06
N LEU A 34 -4.08 4.52 1.02
CA LEU A 34 -5.47 4.13 1.26
C LEU A 34 -6.02 3.16 0.21
N GLU A 35 -5.58 3.29 -1.05
CA GLU A 35 -5.98 2.37 -2.12
C GLU A 35 -5.30 1.00 -2.00
N CYS A 36 -4.11 0.93 -1.38
CA CYS A 36 -3.35 -0.31 -1.23
C CYS A 36 -3.64 -1.07 0.08
N VAL A 37 -3.89 -0.34 1.18
CA VAL A 37 -4.14 -0.97 2.49
C VAL A 37 -5.57 -1.52 2.52
N MET A 38 -5.71 -2.77 2.94
CA MET A 38 -7.00 -3.47 2.96
C MET A 38 -7.94 -2.88 4.02
N CYS A 39 -9.24 -2.82 3.72
CA CYS A 39 -10.29 -2.34 4.64
C CYS A 39 -10.14 -0.89 5.14
N SER A 40 -9.39 -0.06 4.40
CA SER A 40 -9.09 1.33 4.73
C SER A 40 -10.21 2.30 4.37
N ARG A 41 -10.42 3.32 5.20
CA ARG A 41 -11.35 4.43 4.95
C ARG A 41 -10.67 5.77 5.12
N GLY A 42 -11.22 6.82 4.50
CA GLY A 42 -10.63 8.17 4.55
C GLY A 42 -10.41 8.68 5.98
N GLU A 43 -11.20 8.20 6.94
CA GLU A 43 -11.07 8.47 8.36
C GLU A 43 -9.81 7.84 8.98
N ASP A 44 -9.37 6.68 8.47
CA ASP A 44 -8.18 5.95 8.96
C ASP A 44 -6.89 6.70 8.65
N LYS A 45 -6.84 7.49 7.57
CA LYS A 45 -5.66 8.33 7.23
C LYS A 45 -5.19 9.17 8.40
N LYS A 46 -6.13 9.80 9.12
CA LYS A 46 -5.79 10.63 10.28
C LYS A 46 -5.20 9.78 11.40
N ARG A 47 -5.77 8.59 11.62
CA ARG A 47 -5.33 7.65 12.64
C ARG A 47 -3.93 7.12 12.32
N TRP A 48 -3.68 6.70 11.08
CA TRP A 48 -2.37 6.24 10.62
C TRP A 48 -1.27 7.28 10.82
N VAL A 49 -1.56 8.54 10.55
CA VAL A 49 -0.59 9.62 10.77
C VAL A 49 -0.25 9.75 12.25
N GLU A 50 -1.25 9.75 13.12
CA GLU A 50 -1.06 9.98 14.56
C GLU A 50 -0.44 8.76 15.27
N ASP A 51 -0.94 7.56 14.98
CA ASP A 51 -0.57 6.33 15.68
C ASP A 51 0.64 5.62 15.08
N TYR A 52 0.85 5.67 13.75
CA TYR A 52 1.89 4.89 13.07
C TYR A 52 3.02 5.75 12.53
N ILE A 53 2.69 6.74 11.70
CA ILE A 53 3.68 7.48 10.91
C ILE A 53 4.46 8.50 11.79
N LYS A 54 3.75 9.29 12.61
CA LYS A 54 4.41 10.24 13.52
C LYS A 54 5.46 9.61 14.45
N PRO A 55 5.19 8.50 15.15
CA PRO A 55 6.20 7.90 16.01
C PRO A 55 7.41 7.41 15.23
N VAL A 56 7.24 6.77 14.05
CA VAL A 56 8.39 6.29 13.28
C VAL A 56 9.22 7.40 12.64
N ILE A 57 8.60 8.53 12.26
CA ILE A 57 9.32 9.73 11.83
C ILE A 57 10.10 10.31 13.01
N ALA A 58 9.47 10.38 14.19
CA ALA A 58 10.11 10.90 15.39
C ALA A 58 11.30 10.04 15.84
N THR A 59 11.26 8.72 15.63
CA THR A 59 12.41 7.83 15.85
C THR A 59 13.44 7.88 14.73
N GLY A 60 13.10 8.44 13.56
CA GLY A 60 13.95 8.51 12.38
C GLY A 60 14.07 7.19 11.62
N ASP A 61 13.07 6.30 11.77
CA ASP A 61 13.04 5.01 11.09
C ASP A 61 12.62 5.15 9.61
N VAL A 62 11.78 6.15 9.33
CA VAL A 62 11.34 6.52 7.97
C VAL A 62 11.60 7.99 7.68
N GLU A 63 11.62 8.35 6.39
CA GLU A 63 11.74 9.73 5.95
C GLU A 63 10.51 10.58 6.34
N ASP A 64 10.76 11.84 6.67
CA ASP A 64 9.72 12.81 6.99
C ASP A 64 9.09 13.36 5.71
N TYR A 65 7.89 12.87 5.40
CA TYR A 65 7.05 13.34 4.30
C TYR A 65 5.81 14.08 4.83
N SER A 66 5.93 14.72 6.01
CA SER A 66 4.83 15.45 6.65
C SER A 66 4.15 16.47 5.73
N SER A 67 4.89 17.09 4.80
CA SER A 67 4.31 18.01 3.80
C SER A 67 3.35 17.32 2.83
N GLU A 68 3.68 16.09 2.40
CA GLU A 68 2.85 15.28 1.49
C GLU A 68 1.63 14.72 2.23
N ILE A 69 1.84 14.30 3.48
CA ILE A 69 0.76 13.92 4.39
C ILE A 69 -0.26 15.04 4.52
N GLU A 70 0.17 16.26 4.84
CA GLU A 70 -0.75 17.40 5.01
C GLU A 70 -1.49 17.73 3.71
N ARG A 71 -0.82 17.61 2.55
CA ARG A 71 -1.45 17.82 1.23
C ARG A 71 -2.55 16.80 0.96
N THR A 72 -2.34 15.54 1.33
CA THR A 72 -3.25 14.42 1.00
C THR A 72 -4.31 14.15 2.07
N LEU A 73 -4.07 14.60 3.32
CA LEU A 73 -4.99 14.52 4.44
C LEU A 73 -6.14 15.55 4.32
N GLY A 74 -5.86 16.74 3.76
CA GLY A 74 -6.80 17.87 3.70
C GLY A 74 -7.83 17.86 2.56
N GLY A 75 -7.78 16.88 1.66
CA GLY A 75 -8.76 16.74 0.58
C GLY A 75 -8.60 17.78 -0.54
N ASN A 76 -7.62 17.57 -1.41
CA ASN A 76 -7.69 18.09 -2.79
C ASN A 76 -7.23 16.99 -3.75
N VAL A 77 -8.21 16.23 -4.26
CA VAL A 77 -8.01 15.25 -5.34
C VAL A 77 -7.64 16.02 -6.59
N GLY A 78 -6.36 16.00 -6.94
CA GLY A 78 -5.85 16.64 -8.15
C GLY A 78 -4.35 16.45 -8.25
N GLY A 79 -3.93 15.44 -9.01
CA GLY A 79 -2.51 15.19 -9.30
C GLY A 79 -2.26 13.77 -9.79
N GLU A 80 -2.43 13.59 -11.09
CA GLU A 80 -2.14 12.44 -11.95
C GLU A 80 -0.73 11.80 -11.78
N GLU A 81 -0.71 10.47 -12.01
CA GLU A 81 0.26 9.67 -12.80
C GLU A 81 1.71 9.39 -12.34
N GLY A 82 2.16 8.16 -12.67
CA GLY A 82 3.51 7.60 -12.47
C GLY A 82 3.40 6.26 -11.71
N ASP A 83 3.06 5.12 -12.34
CA ASP A 83 3.80 4.32 -13.35
C ASP A 83 5.06 3.64 -12.76
N ASN A 84 5.36 2.45 -13.27
CA ASN A 84 6.38 1.45 -12.89
C ASN A 84 5.93 0.37 -11.88
N ASP A 85 4.94 -0.41 -12.31
CA ASP A 85 4.82 -1.84 -11.95
C ASP A 85 6.00 -2.56 -12.65
N GLU A 86 7.15 -2.63 -11.97
CA GLU A 86 8.37 -3.25 -12.53
C GLU A 86 8.51 -4.69 -12.02
N GLU A 87 8.65 -5.60 -13.01
CA GLU A 87 9.15 -6.98 -12.94
C GLU A 87 8.19 -8.09 -12.49
N MET A 88 7.31 -8.43 -13.44
CA MET A 88 6.83 -9.78 -13.66
C MET A 88 8.00 -10.70 -14.06
N SER A 89 8.70 -11.27 -13.08
CA SER A 89 9.70 -12.32 -13.33
C SER A 89 9.21 -13.69 -12.87
N ALA A 90 8.54 -14.42 -13.77
CA ALA A 90 8.59 -15.89 -13.78
C ALA A 90 8.08 -16.41 -15.13
N ALA A 91 9.02 -16.60 -16.05
CA ALA A 91 8.84 -17.46 -17.20
C ALA A 91 8.41 -18.86 -16.71
N VAL A 92 7.22 -19.29 -17.10
CA VAL A 92 6.90 -20.71 -17.20
C VAL A 92 6.85 -20.99 -18.70
N ASP A 93 7.93 -21.64 -19.14
CA ASP A 93 8.12 -22.14 -20.49
C ASP A 93 6.87 -22.90 -20.96
N HIS A 94 6.47 -22.50 -22.15
CA HIS A 94 5.51 -23.14 -23.00
C HIS A 94 6.26 -24.24 -23.75
N ASP A 95 6.40 -25.42 -23.14
CA ASP A 95 6.64 -26.65 -23.90
C ASP A 95 5.31 -27.06 -24.52
N ASP A 96 5.02 -26.40 -25.64
CA ASP A 96 4.20 -26.93 -26.72
C ASP A 96 4.99 -28.08 -27.37
N ASP A 97 4.81 -29.31 -26.86
CA ASP A 97 5.00 -30.49 -27.69
C ASP A 97 3.63 -30.89 -28.23
N ASP A 98 3.33 -30.21 -29.34
CA ASP A 98 2.25 -30.38 -30.29
C ASP A 98 2.22 -31.79 -30.91
N ASP A 99 1.00 -32.17 -31.31
CA ASP A 99 0.60 -33.21 -32.28
C ASP A 99 1.07 -34.67 -32.07
N ASP A 100 0.20 -35.65 -31.80
CA ASP A 100 -0.92 -36.15 -32.64
C ASP A 100 -0.48 -36.93 -33.90
N ASP A 101 -0.95 -38.18 -33.91
CA ASP A 101 -1.35 -39.03 -35.04
C ASP A 101 -0.34 -39.63 -36.05
N GLY A 102 -0.48 -40.96 -36.21
CA GLY A 102 -0.68 -41.53 -37.54
C GLY A 102 0.44 -42.39 -38.12
N GLY A 103 0.44 -43.69 -37.79
CA GLY A 103 1.22 -44.72 -38.49
C GLY A 103 0.80 -46.15 -38.16
#